data_AF-A0A183Q4X3-F1
#
_entry.id   AF-A0A183Q4X3-F1
#
_cell.length_a   1.000
_cell.length_b   1.000
_cell.length_c   1.000
_cell.angle_alpha   90.00
_cell.angle_beta   90.00
_cell.angle_gamma   90.00
#
_symmetry.space_group_name_H-M   'P 1'
#
loop_
_entity.id
_entity.type
_entity.pdbx_description
1 polymer ?
#
loop_
_entity_poly.entity_id
_entity_poly.type
_entity_poly.pdbx_seq_one_letter_code
_entity_poly.pdbx_strand_id
1 'polypeptide(L)'
;MYCLIALQEAQRAQFLVERAKQERQQKIVTAEGEAQAAKLIGDALSQNPGYLKLRKIKAATQIARTVAQSQNRAFLHSGSLILNVADPKFDAGLDVLKKK
;
A
#
# COMPACT_ATOMS: atom_id res chain seq x y z
N MET A 1 -45.75 28.59 -5.17
CA MET A 1 -44.46 28.55 -4.44
C MET A 1 -44.08 27.14 -3.97
N TYR A 2 -45.00 26.33 -3.41
CA TYR A 2 -44.68 25.01 -2.86
C TYR A 2 -44.21 23.93 -3.87
N CYS A 3 -44.64 23.96 -5.14
CA CYS A 3 -44.24 22.96 -6.13
C CYS A 3 -42.75 23.05 -6.56
N LEU A 4 -42.20 24.26 -6.66
CA LEU A 4 -40.78 24.47 -6.99
C LEU A 4 -39.85 23.97 -5.87
N ILE A 5 -40.26 24.14 -4.62
CA ILE A 5 -39.52 23.63 -3.45
C ILE A 5 -39.50 22.11 -3.46
N ALA A 6 -40.65 21.47 -3.71
CA ALA A 6 -40.75 20.02 -3.81
C ALA A 6 -39.90 19.43 -4.95
N LEU A 7 -39.87 20.09 -6.12
CA LEU A 7 -39.05 19.66 -7.26
C LEU A 7 -37.54 19.75 -6.96
N GLN A 8 -37.11 20.84 -6.31
CA GLN A 8 -35.72 21.05 -5.93
C GLN A 8 -35.24 20.02 -4.91
N GLU A 9 -36.08 19.70 -3.93
CA GLU A 9 -35.79 18.65 -2.94
C GLU A 9 -35.71 17.26 -3.59
N ALA A 10 -36.63 16.95 -4.52
CA ALA A 10 -36.61 15.69 -5.25
C ALA A 10 -35.34 15.53 -6.11
N GLN A 11 -34.93 16.56 -6.85
CA GLN A 11 -33.69 16.54 -7.64
C GLN A 11 -32.45 16.38 -6.75
N ARG A 12 -32.41 17.07 -5.60
CA ARG A 12 -31.29 16.95 -4.65
C ARG A 12 -31.22 15.57 -4.04
N ALA A 13 -32.36 14.97 -3.68
CA ALA A 13 -32.43 13.61 -3.14
C ALA A 13 -31.94 12.58 -4.18
N GLN A 14 -32.37 12.71 -5.44
CA GLN A 14 -31.90 11.84 -6.52
C GLN A 14 -30.39 11.97 -6.74
N PHE A 15 -29.85 13.20 -6.79
CA PHE A 15 -28.42 13.43 -6.94
C PHE A 15 -27.58 12.82 -5.81
N LEU A 16 -28.07 12.91 -4.56
CA LEU A 16 -27.38 12.36 -3.40
C LEU A 16 -27.31 10.83 -3.45
N VAL A 17 -28.40 10.17 -3.86
CA VAL A 17 -28.45 8.71 -4.05
C VAL A 17 -27.53 8.27 -5.19
N GLU A 18 -27.54 8.98 -6.31
CA GLU A 18 -26.70 8.68 -7.47
C GLU A 18 -25.21 8.79 -7.13
N ARG A 19 -24.84 9.86 -6.42
CA ARG A 19 -23.48 10.08 -5.93
C ARG A 19 -23.05 8.98 -4.96
N ALA A 20 -23.91 8.57 -4.03
CA ALA A 20 -23.61 7.48 -3.09
C ALA A 20 -23.39 6.14 -3.82
N LYS A 21 -24.13 5.87 -4.90
CA LYS A 21 -23.91 4.68 -5.75
C LYS A 21 -22.56 4.75 -6.46
N GLN A 22 -22.20 5.89 -7.03
CA GLN A 22 -20.91 6.09 -7.70
C GLN A 22 -19.73 5.96 -6.74
N GLU A 23 -19.78 6.59 -5.58
CA GLU A 23 -18.73 6.49 -4.55
C GLU A 23 -18.54 5.04 -4.09
N ARG A 24 -19.63 4.27 -3.94
CA ARG A 24 -19.56 2.84 -3.61
C ARG A 24 -18.88 2.06 -4.73
N GLN A 25 -19.28 2.27 -5.99
CA GLN A 25 -18.69 1.56 -7.12
C GLN A 25 -17.21 1.90 -7.29
N GLN A 26 -16.84 3.17 -7.11
CA GLN A 26 -15.46 3.62 -7.17
C GLN A 26 -14.60 2.90 -6.12
N LYS A 27 -15.07 2.83 -4.87
CA LYS A 27 -14.35 2.10 -3.80
C LYS A 27 -14.18 0.62 -4.12
N ILE A 28 -15.20 -0.03 -4.68
CA ILE A 28 -15.14 -1.43 -5.08
C ILE A 28 -14.08 -1.63 -6.17
N VAL A 29 -14.13 -0.83 -7.24
CA VAL A 29 -13.19 -0.94 -8.36
C VAL A 29 -11.75 -0.65 -7.93
N THR A 30 -11.53 0.35 -7.06
CA THR A 30 -10.19 0.63 -6.52
C THR A 30 -9.69 -0.54 -5.68
N ALA A 31 -10.51 -1.09 -4.80
CA ALA A 31 -10.13 -2.23 -3.96
C ALA A 31 -9.86 -3.49 -4.80
N GLU A 32 -10.67 -3.76 -5.83
CA GLU A 32 -10.45 -4.87 -6.77
C GLU A 32 -9.17 -4.68 -7.58
N GLY A 33 -8.90 -3.47 -8.05
CA GLY A 33 -7.66 -3.12 -8.75
C GLY A 33 -6.42 -3.32 -7.89
N GLU A 34 -6.45 -2.85 -6.63
CA GLU A 34 -5.38 -3.07 -5.66
C GLU A 34 -5.18 -4.56 -5.35
N ALA A 35 -6.27 -5.32 -5.18
CA ALA A 35 -6.20 -6.75 -4.92
C ALA A 35 -5.61 -7.54 -6.09
N GLN A 36 -6.00 -7.21 -7.33
CA GLN A 36 -5.44 -7.84 -8.52
C GLN A 36 -3.97 -7.48 -8.71
N ALA A 37 -3.61 -6.20 -8.53
CA ALA A 37 -2.23 -5.75 -8.59
C ALA A 37 -1.36 -6.47 -7.53
N ALA A 38 -1.85 -6.59 -6.29
CA ALA A 38 -1.14 -7.29 -5.22
C ALA A 38 -0.95 -8.78 -5.54
N LYS A 39 -1.94 -9.45 -6.14
CA LYS A 39 -1.80 -10.85 -6.60
C LYS A 39 -0.74 -10.99 -7.68
N LEU A 40 -0.81 -10.17 -8.74
CA LEU A 40 0.16 -10.21 -9.84
C LEU A 40 1.59 -9.92 -9.36
N ILE A 41 1.76 -8.96 -8.45
CA ILE A 41 3.04 -8.66 -7.82
C ILE A 41 3.50 -9.84 -6.95
N GLY A 42 2.59 -10.45 -6.19
CA GLY A 42 2.87 -11.62 -5.36
C GLY A 42 3.35 -12.83 -6.17
N ASP A 43 2.70 -13.10 -7.29
CA ASP A 43 3.06 -14.20 -8.20
C ASP A 43 4.42 -13.93 -8.86
N ALA A 44 4.64 -12.72 -9.39
CA ALA A 44 5.91 -12.32 -9.98
C ALA A 44 7.07 -12.36 -8.97
N LEU A 45 6.79 -12.01 -7.71
CA LEU A 45 7.78 -12.04 -6.64
C LEU A 45 8.13 -13.47 -6.20
N SER A 46 7.15 -14.38 -6.22
CA SER A 46 7.35 -15.78 -5.88
C SER A 46 8.25 -16.50 -6.91
N GLN A 47 8.19 -16.10 -8.18
CA GLN A 47 9.08 -16.65 -9.22
C GLN A 47 10.55 -16.29 -9.05
N ASN A 48 10.87 -15.16 -8.39
CA ASN A 48 12.26 -14.72 -8.20
C ASN A 48 12.57 -14.38 -6.73
N PRO A 49 12.87 -15.38 -5.88
CA PRO A 49 13.20 -15.16 -4.48
C PRO A 49 14.50 -14.36 -4.27
N GLY A 50 15.37 -14.29 -5.29
CA GLY A 50 16.59 -13.47 -5.27
C GLY A 50 16.32 -11.97 -5.40
N TYR A 51 15.28 -11.58 -6.14
CA TYR A 51 14.93 -10.18 -6.37
C TYR A 51 14.58 -9.45 -5.07
N LEU A 52 13.86 -10.11 -4.15
CA LEU A 52 13.48 -9.49 -2.88
C LEU A 52 14.70 -9.17 -2.02
N LYS A 53 15.70 -10.07 -1.98
CA LYS A 53 16.97 -9.85 -1.26
C LYS A 53 17.74 -8.67 -1.87
N LEU A 54 17.86 -8.60 -3.19
CA LEU A 54 18.54 -7.49 -3.87
C LEU A 54 17.82 -6.15 -3.69
N ARG A 55 16.49 -6.13 -3.76
CA ARG A 55 15.68 -4.93 -3.51
C ARG A 55 15.83 -4.45 -2.06
N LYS A 56 15.86 -5.37 -1.09
CA LYS A 56 16.14 -5.06 0.32
C LYS A 56 17.51 -4.42 0.51
N ILE A 57 18.58 -4.97 -0.08
CA ILE A 57 19.93 -4.40 -0.01
C ILE A 57 19.98 -2.99 -0.61
N LYS A 58 19.30 -2.77 -1.74
CA LYS A 58 19.20 -1.44 -2.36
C LYS A 58 18.48 -0.43 -1.45
N ALA A 59 17.35 -0.83 -0.85
CA ALA A 59 16.61 0.01 0.09
C ALA A 59 17.44 0.35 1.34
N ALA A 60 18.11 -0.65 1.94
CA ALA A 60 19.01 -0.45 3.08
C ALA A 60 20.16 0.51 2.73
N THR A 61 20.77 0.37 1.54
CA THR A 61 21.81 1.28 1.05
C THR A 61 21.29 2.71 0.88
N GLN A 62 20.08 2.88 0.35
CA GLN A 62 19.46 4.19 0.17
C GLN A 62 19.18 4.86 1.52
N ILE A 63 18.59 4.12 2.47
CA ILE A 63 18.32 4.59 3.83
C ILE A 63 19.63 4.97 4.51
N ALA A 64 20.68 4.15 4.42
CA ALA A 64 21.99 4.44 4.98
C ALA A 64 22.59 5.73 4.41
N ARG A 65 22.46 5.98 3.10
CA ARG A 65 22.89 7.23 2.46
C ARG A 65 22.10 8.44 2.98
N THR A 66 20.78 8.33 3.06
CA THR A 66 19.91 9.40 3.59
C THR A 66 20.21 9.70 5.06
N VAL A 67 20.47 8.68 5.87
CA VAL A 67 20.85 8.82 7.28
C VAL A 67 22.24 9.44 7.42
N ALA A 68 23.22 9.03 6.60
CA ALA A 68 24.56 9.62 6.62
C ALA A 68 24.58 11.10 6.21
N GLN A 69 23.65 11.52 5.35
CA GLN A 69 23.47 12.92 4.94
C GLN A 69 22.60 13.74 5.91
N SER A 70 21.82 13.08 6.77
CA SER A 70 20.96 13.73 7.75
C SER A 70 21.80 14.34 8.88
N GLN A 71 21.67 15.65 9.12
CA GLN A 71 22.32 16.33 10.24
C GLN A 71 21.72 15.99 11.61
N ASN A 72 20.56 15.32 11.63
CA ASN A 72 19.86 14.99 12.86
C ASN A 72 20.38 13.65 13.40
N ARG A 73 21.34 13.68 14.34
CA ARG A 73 21.85 12.52 15.09
C ARG A 73 20.84 12.02 16.13
N ALA A 74 19.56 11.95 15.80
CA ALA A 74 18.61 11.22 16.61
C ALA A 74 19.03 9.74 16.52
N PHE A 75 19.22 9.09 17.67
CA PHE A 75 19.62 7.69 17.79
C PHE A 75 18.51 6.79 17.22
N LEU A 76 18.45 6.66 15.90
CA LEU A 76 17.51 5.79 15.22
C LEU A 76 17.96 4.35 15.41
N HIS A 77 17.10 3.55 16.03
CA HIS A 77 17.35 2.13 16.25
C HIS A 77 17.51 1.43 14.89
N SER A 78 18.68 0.81 14.65
CA SER A 78 19.03 0.13 13.41
C SER A 78 18.05 -0.99 13.02
N GLY A 79 17.35 -1.57 14.00
CA GLY A 79 16.28 -2.55 13.78
C GLY A 79 15.01 -1.98 13.13
N SER A 80 14.68 -0.71 13.34
CA SER A 80 13.51 -0.06 12.71
C SER A 80 13.79 0.40 11.28
N LEU A 81 15.06 0.57 10.92
CA LEU A 81 15.48 1.10 9.61
C LEU A 81 15.81 0.00 8.60
N ILE A 82 15.57 -1.28 8.94
CA ILE A 82 15.84 -2.42 8.05
C ILE A 82 17.32 -2.45 7.64
N LEU A 83 18.20 -1.92 8.51
CA LEU A 83 19.65 -1.88 8.25
C LEU A 83 20.34 -3.20 8.61
N ASN A 84 19.67 -4.07 9.39
CA ASN A 84 20.21 -5.37 9.76
C ASN A 84 19.88 -6.43 8.70
N VAL A 85 20.73 -6.52 7.68
CA VAL A 85 20.58 -7.43 6.52
C VAL A 85 20.74 -8.92 6.92
N ALA A 86 21.22 -9.21 8.13
CA ALA A 86 21.56 -10.57 8.61
C ALA A 86 20.59 -11.15 9.66
N ASP A 87 19.50 -10.44 10.02
CA ASP A 87 18.61 -10.89 11.10
C ASP A 87 17.64 -12.02 10.66
N PRO A 88 17.62 -13.19 11.35
CA PRO A 88 16.80 -14.34 10.95
C PRO A 88 15.29 -14.12 11.13
N LYS A 89 14.88 -13.16 11.99
CA LYS A 89 13.46 -12.75 12.12
C LYS A 89 12.93 -12.07 10.85
N PHE A 90 13.83 -11.56 10.00
CA PHE A 90 13.49 -10.86 8.75
C PHE A 90 13.33 -11.80 7.54
N ASP A 91 13.92 -13.00 7.62
CA ASP A 91 13.77 -14.08 6.64
C ASP A 91 12.61 -15.03 6.96
N ALA A 92 12.14 -15.05 8.22
CA ALA A 92 11.00 -15.87 8.63
C ALA A 92 9.71 -15.57 7.84
N GLY A 93 9.51 -14.34 7.36
CA GLY A 93 8.38 -13.98 6.48
C GLY A 93 8.54 -14.46 5.03
N LEU A 94 9.78 -14.74 4.59
CA LEU A 94 10.09 -15.31 3.26
C LEU A 94 9.89 -16.83 3.25
N ASP A 95 10.17 -17.52 4.35
CA ASP A 95 10.00 -18.98 4.44
C ASP A 95 8.52 -19.43 4.49
N VAL A 96 7.60 -18.56 4.91
CA VAL A 96 6.14 -18.83 4.85
C VAL A 96 5.64 -18.90 3.39
N LEU A 97 6.28 -18.16 2.47
CA LEU A 97 5.98 -18.25 1.03
C LEU A 97 6.56 -19.50 0.37
N LYS A 98 7.54 -20.16 1.01
CA LYS A 98 8.20 -21.35 0.50
C LYS A 98 7.43 -22.65 0.79
N LYS A 99 6.38 -22.60 1.60
CA LYS A 99 5.70 -23.78 2.16
C LYS A 99 4.25 -23.97 1.70
N LYS A 100 3.86 -23.41 0.55
CA LYS A 100 2.60 -23.73 -0.11
C LYS A 100 2.84 -24.20 -1.54
#